data_AF-A0A2V0PGX8-F1
#
_entry.id   AF-A0A2V0PGX8-F1
#
_cell.length_a   1.000
_cell.length_b   1.000
_cell.length_c   1.000
_cell.angle_alpha   90.00
_cell.angle_beta   90.00
_cell.angle_gamma   90.00
#
_symmetry.space_group_name_H-M   'P 1'
#
loop_
_entity.id
_entity.type
_entity.pdbx_description
1 polymer ?
#
loop_
_entity_poly.entity_id
_entity_poly.type
_entity_poly.pdbx_seq_one_letter_code
_entity_poly.pdbx_strand_id
1 'polypeptide(L)'
;MGPPPAAQLSSGSAAARRCAPLPPASQRRARRARRAPRAAAEGAGPQEQPPQPREPEKKAASGEPLWFVQRFEERRRAEEEQRRRRAEAAGAEVAPPATAAAVAGDAAPPAQRPSGAAPPEWRRAAARQAAQLAAGLAALILLPAAMVPLGLSSPRPWLLFAAYFAFFARGSVRRVLLHGPLARPSADAQRATPRARAALAAFALLAMPLIHWLPLQRCLWRAAAAAASADVPSGGLALYDLVGAALVASAAKLNWAAADALGAGYDRVVAPKQLVTTGPYALVQHPIYGSYMLLFAGYCFLCHSAPFALLSAWICRAYFKARARLEAGVLSQAFGETYEGYAARTPKQFVPWVA
;
A
#
# COMPACT_ATOMS: atom_id res chain seq x y z
N MET A 1 30.14 -5.59 65.83
CA MET A 1 30.19 -5.29 64.38
C MET A 1 30.40 -3.79 64.23
N GLY A 2 31.63 -3.36 63.95
CA GLY A 2 31.95 -1.95 63.76
C GLY A 2 31.48 -1.43 62.39
N PRO A 3 31.13 -0.15 62.25
CA PRO A 3 30.74 0.40 60.96
C PRO A 3 31.96 0.64 60.07
N PRO A 4 31.89 0.38 58.74
CA PRO A 4 32.94 0.77 57.81
C PRO A 4 32.85 2.28 57.46
N PRO A 5 33.99 2.94 57.14
CA PRO A 5 34.07 4.38 56.97
C PRO A 5 33.65 4.88 55.58
N ALA A 6 33.21 6.14 55.55
CA ALA A 6 32.79 6.90 54.39
C ALA A 6 33.95 7.17 53.40
N ALA A 7 33.74 6.84 52.12
CA ALA A 7 34.63 7.22 51.03
C ALA A 7 34.28 8.61 50.50
N GLN A 8 35.30 9.46 50.47
CA GLN A 8 35.26 10.87 50.10
C GLN A 8 35.08 11.09 48.60
N LEU A 9 34.33 12.16 48.30
CA LEU A 9 34.16 12.77 46.98
C LEU A 9 35.47 13.44 46.54
N SER A 10 35.94 13.11 45.32
CA SER A 10 37.01 13.84 44.63
C SER A 10 36.41 14.52 43.40
N SER A 11 36.26 15.83 43.50
CA SER A 11 35.91 16.78 42.42
C SER A 11 37.06 16.91 41.41
N GLY A 12 36.81 16.52 40.15
CA GLY A 12 37.69 16.74 39.01
C GLY A 12 37.20 17.90 38.14
N SER A 13 38.04 18.93 38.06
CA SER A 13 37.83 20.26 37.50
C SER A 13 37.52 20.32 36.00
N ALA A 14 36.80 21.40 35.66
CA ALA A 14 36.42 21.87 34.34
C ALA A 14 37.59 22.14 33.38
N ALA A 15 37.36 21.86 32.09
CA ALA A 15 38.10 22.46 30.97
C ALA A 15 37.10 22.92 29.90
N ALA A 16 36.70 24.19 30.01
CA ALA A 16 35.88 24.89 29.04
C ALA A 16 36.66 25.09 27.73
N ARG A 17 36.19 24.46 26.65
CA ARG A 17 36.67 24.77 25.29
C ARG A 17 35.96 26.03 24.80
N ARG A 18 36.74 27.08 24.55
CA ARG A 18 36.27 28.35 23.97
C ARG A 18 35.84 28.11 22.52
N CYS A 19 34.57 28.36 22.21
CA CYS A 19 34.09 28.50 20.83
C CYS A 19 34.48 29.88 20.30
N ALA A 20 35.22 29.93 19.19
CA ALA A 20 35.43 31.14 18.42
C ALA A 20 34.19 31.41 17.53
N PRO A 21 33.74 32.67 17.37
CA PRO A 21 32.57 32.98 16.56
C PRO A 21 32.89 32.96 15.05
N LEU A 22 31.99 32.39 14.26
CA LEU A 22 32.02 32.40 12.79
C LEU A 22 31.64 33.80 12.24
N PRO A 23 32.30 34.30 11.17
CA PRO A 23 31.96 35.58 10.56
C PRO A 23 30.73 35.50 9.63
N PRO A 24 29.98 36.60 9.44
CA PRO A 24 28.69 36.62 8.75
C PRO A 24 28.76 36.43 7.22
N ALA A 25 27.67 35.91 6.67
CA ALA A 25 27.51 35.34 5.32
C ALA A 25 27.55 36.33 4.13
N SER A 26 27.94 37.59 4.31
CA SER A 26 27.85 38.62 3.26
C SER A 26 29.06 38.71 2.32
N GLN A 27 30.16 37.98 2.58
CA GLN A 27 31.39 38.08 1.76
C GLN A 27 31.63 36.91 0.79
N ARG A 28 30.79 35.85 0.80
CA ARG A 28 30.96 34.68 -0.09
C ARG A 28 30.41 34.86 -1.52
N ARG A 29 29.65 35.92 -1.81
CA ARG A 29 29.07 36.17 -3.14
C ARG A 29 29.93 36.99 -4.10
N ALA A 30 31.01 37.62 -3.64
CA ALA A 30 31.80 38.55 -4.48
C ALA A 30 33.01 37.93 -5.20
N ARG A 31 33.40 36.68 -4.91
CA ARG A 31 34.61 36.06 -5.46
C ARG A 31 34.41 35.07 -6.61
N ARG A 32 33.17 34.81 -7.05
CA ARG A 32 32.86 33.81 -8.09
C ARG A 32 32.47 34.40 -9.46
N ALA A 33 32.50 35.72 -9.61
CA ALA A 33 32.07 36.43 -10.82
C ALA A 33 33.23 36.96 -11.71
N ARG A 34 34.46 36.48 -11.52
CA ARG A 34 35.62 36.89 -12.35
C ARG A 34 36.37 35.67 -12.84
N ARG A 35 35.90 35.09 -13.94
CA ARG A 35 36.70 34.28 -14.88
C ARG A 35 35.89 34.06 -16.16
N ALA A 36 36.00 35.02 -17.05
CA ALA A 36 35.76 34.86 -18.48
C ALA A 36 37.11 35.04 -19.17
N PRO A 37 37.42 34.29 -20.24
CA PRO A 37 38.44 34.71 -21.20
C PRO A 37 37.80 35.04 -22.57
N ARG A 38 38.01 36.29 -23.01
CA ARG A 38 38.20 36.74 -24.42
C ARG A 38 39.68 36.48 -24.77
N ALA A 39 40.19 36.38 -26.00
CA ALA A 39 39.74 36.23 -27.39
C ALA A 39 41.03 36.11 -28.27
N ALA A 40 40.87 35.95 -29.61
CA ALA A 40 41.84 36.12 -30.72
C ALA A 40 42.60 34.86 -31.19
N ALA A 41 42.83 34.58 -32.49
CA ALA A 41 42.44 35.19 -33.76
C ALA A 41 42.78 34.22 -34.95
N GLU A 42 42.06 34.40 -36.07
CA GLU A 42 42.45 34.24 -37.49
C GLU A 42 42.70 32.85 -38.13
N GLY A 43 42.00 32.65 -39.27
CA GLY A 43 42.25 31.59 -40.26
C GLY A 43 41.04 31.39 -41.20
N ALA A 44 41.10 31.96 -42.41
CA ALA A 44 40.08 31.86 -43.45
C ALA A 44 40.10 30.49 -44.17
N GLY A 45 38.92 29.92 -44.48
CA GLY A 45 38.72 28.67 -45.24
C GLY A 45 37.22 28.45 -45.56
N PRO A 46 36.87 27.71 -46.63
CA PRO A 46 35.69 27.94 -47.46
C PRO A 46 34.35 27.47 -46.86
N GLN A 47 33.25 28.08 -47.34
CA GLN A 47 31.85 27.80 -46.96
C GLN A 47 31.52 26.30 -46.93
N GLU A 48 31.29 25.76 -45.73
CA GLU A 48 30.63 24.46 -45.53
C GLU A 48 29.11 24.67 -45.36
N GLN A 49 28.32 23.90 -46.13
CA GLN A 49 26.87 23.79 -46.00
C GLN A 49 26.47 23.30 -44.60
N PRO A 50 25.37 23.79 -44.02
CA PRO A 50 24.89 23.30 -42.73
C PRO A 50 24.52 21.81 -42.84
N PRO A 51 24.89 20.97 -41.85
CA PRO A 51 24.59 19.54 -41.90
C PRO A 51 23.08 19.32 -41.83
N GLN A 52 22.53 18.58 -42.79
CA GLN A 52 21.15 18.13 -42.74
C GLN A 52 20.91 17.28 -41.48
N PRO A 53 19.70 17.33 -40.88
CA PRO A 53 19.38 16.48 -39.75
C PRO A 53 19.45 15.02 -40.19
N ARG A 54 20.36 14.24 -39.59
CA ARG A 54 20.36 12.79 -39.78
C ARG A 54 19.02 12.25 -39.25
N GLU A 55 18.25 11.63 -40.14
CA GLU A 55 17.11 10.81 -39.74
C GLU A 55 17.59 9.79 -38.70
N PRO A 56 16.82 9.53 -37.62
CA PRO A 56 17.19 8.52 -36.67
C PRO A 56 17.16 7.16 -37.36
N GLU A 57 18.37 6.64 -37.56
CA GLU A 57 18.66 5.29 -38.02
C GLU A 57 17.79 4.30 -37.24
N LYS A 58 16.82 3.67 -37.93
CA LYS A 58 16.05 2.53 -37.41
C LYS A 58 17.03 1.38 -37.18
N LYS A 59 17.67 1.36 -36.01
CA LYS A 59 18.26 0.13 -35.47
C LYS A 59 17.11 -0.84 -35.25
N ALA A 60 16.91 -1.73 -36.22
CA ALA A 60 16.20 -2.97 -36.01
C ALA A 60 16.84 -3.66 -34.80
N ALA A 61 16.14 -3.64 -33.66
CA ALA A 61 16.56 -4.36 -32.48
C ALA A 61 16.38 -5.86 -32.74
N SER A 62 17.38 -6.47 -33.39
CA SER A 62 17.66 -7.89 -33.26
C SER A 62 18.12 -8.13 -31.82
N GLY A 63 17.17 -8.32 -30.92
CA GLY A 63 17.44 -8.64 -29.52
C GLY A 63 16.64 -9.87 -29.18
N GLU A 64 17.31 -10.95 -28.79
CA GLU A 64 16.64 -12.12 -28.24
C GLU A 64 15.63 -11.70 -27.16
N PRO A 65 14.44 -12.35 -27.10
CA PRO A 65 13.47 -12.04 -26.09
C PRO A 65 14.11 -12.16 -24.70
N LEU A 66 13.86 -11.15 -23.84
CA LEU A 66 14.39 -11.14 -22.49
C LEU A 66 14.12 -12.49 -21.82
N TRP A 67 15.07 -13.03 -21.05
CA TRP A 67 15.00 -14.39 -20.49
C TRP A 67 13.69 -14.71 -19.75
N PHE A 68 13.04 -13.70 -19.17
CA PHE A 68 11.73 -13.88 -18.55
C PHE A 68 10.62 -14.06 -19.60
N VAL A 69 10.62 -13.32 -20.71
CA VAL A 69 9.70 -13.49 -21.85
C VAL A 69 9.80 -14.91 -22.40
N GLN A 70 11.02 -15.42 -22.59
CA GLN A 70 11.26 -16.82 -22.97
C GLN A 70 10.63 -17.78 -21.95
N ARG A 71 10.90 -17.59 -20.66
CA ARG A 71 10.33 -18.43 -19.59
C ARG A 71 8.81 -18.32 -19.47
N PHE A 72 8.22 -17.18 -19.84
CA PHE A 72 6.78 -16.98 -19.91
C PHE A 72 6.17 -17.71 -21.11
N GLU A 73 6.80 -17.64 -22.27
CA GLU A 73 6.39 -18.39 -23.46
C GLU A 73 6.48 -19.90 -23.25
N GLU A 74 7.56 -20.38 -22.63
CA GLU A 74 7.73 -21.79 -22.26
C GLU A 74 6.59 -22.26 -21.35
N ARG A 75 6.21 -21.47 -20.34
CA ARG A 75 5.10 -21.80 -19.45
C ARG A 75 3.75 -21.75 -20.14
N ARG A 76 3.54 -20.79 -21.05
CA ARG A 76 2.30 -20.69 -21.85
C ARG A 76 2.15 -21.90 -22.77
N ARG A 77 3.24 -22.31 -23.45
CA ARG A 77 3.28 -23.51 -24.30
C ARG A 77 3.00 -24.77 -23.49
N ALA A 78 3.58 -24.90 -22.30
CA ALA A 78 3.33 -26.03 -21.41
C ALA A 78 1.86 -26.10 -20.91
N GLU A 79 1.25 -24.95 -20.59
CA GLU A 79 -0.15 -24.87 -20.18
C GLU A 79 -1.12 -25.12 -21.35
N GLU A 80 -0.83 -24.60 -22.54
CA GLU A 80 -1.57 -24.88 -23.78
C GLU A 80 -1.52 -26.36 -24.16
N GLU A 81 -0.33 -26.97 -24.06
CA GLU A 81 -0.14 -28.40 -24.32
C GLU A 81 -0.90 -29.25 -23.30
N GLN A 82 -0.87 -28.87 -22.01
CA GLN A 82 -1.64 -29.56 -20.98
C GLN A 82 -3.15 -29.41 -21.18
N ARG A 83 -3.61 -28.23 -21.62
CA ARG A 83 -5.01 -27.96 -21.96
C ARG A 83 -5.45 -28.79 -23.17
N ARG A 84 -4.61 -28.88 -24.20
CA ARG A 84 -4.84 -29.69 -25.40
C ARG A 84 -4.92 -31.17 -25.06
N ARG A 85 -3.97 -31.70 -24.28
CA ARG A 85 -4.02 -33.09 -23.79
C ARG A 85 -5.28 -33.39 -22.97
N ARG A 86 -5.74 -32.44 -22.14
CA ARG A 86 -7.01 -32.58 -21.39
C ARG A 86 -8.25 -32.55 -22.30
N ALA A 87 -8.24 -31.71 -23.33
CA ALA A 87 -9.34 -31.60 -24.28
C ALA A 87 -9.42 -32.84 -25.20
N GLU A 88 -8.27 -33.34 -25.65
CA GLU A 88 -8.14 -34.61 -26.39
C GLU A 88 -8.62 -35.80 -25.53
N ALA A 89 -8.24 -35.85 -24.25
CA ALA A 89 -8.73 -36.87 -23.31
C ALA A 89 -10.24 -36.76 -23.02
N ALA A 90 -10.86 -35.60 -23.26
CA ALA A 90 -12.28 -35.35 -23.04
C ALA A 90 -13.12 -35.37 -24.33
N GLY A 91 -12.51 -35.64 -25.50
CA GLY A 91 -13.19 -35.62 -26.79
C GLY A 91 -13.75 -34.24 -27.19
N ALA A 92 -13.21 -33.15 -26.63
CA ALA A 92 -13.70 -31.80 -26.83
C ALA A 92 -12.76 -30.98 -27.74
N GLU A 93 -13.34 -30.21 -28.67
CA GLU A 93 -12.58 -29.31 -29.54
C GLU A 93 -12.04 -28.11 -28.75
N VAL A 94 -10.75 -27.78 -28.95
CA VAL A 94 -10.09 -26.68 -28.25
C VAL A 94 -10.52 -25.35 -28.88
N ALA A 95 -11.50 -24.68 -28.26
CA ALA A 95 -11.89 -23.34 -28.69
C ALA A 95 -10.69 -22.36 -28.59
N PRO A 96 -10.47 -21.51 -29.62
CA PRO A 96 -9.43 -20.50 -29.61
C PRO A 96 -9.65 -19.51 -28.45
N PRO A 97 -8.56 -18.91 -27.91
CA PRO A 97 -8.71 -17.89 -26.87
C PRO A 97 -9.56 -16.74 -27.39
N ALA A 98 -10.56 -16.34 -26.60
CA ALA A 98 -11.40 -15.19 -26.93
C ALA A 98 -10.50 -13.95 -27.08
N THR A 99 -10.51 -13.34 -28.26
CA THR A 99 -9.78 -12.10 -28.49
C THR A 99 -10.41 -10.98 -27.67
N ALA A 100 -9.58 -10.04 -27.17
CA ALA A 100 -10.04 -8.91 -26.36
C ALA A 100 -11.16 -8.08 -27.02
N ALA A 101 -11.26 -8.12 -28.36
CA ALA A 101 -12.32 -7.48 -29.12
C ALA A 101 -13.70 -8.14 -28.95
N ALA A 102 -13.76 -9.47 -28.78
CA ALA A 102 -15.02 -10.19 -28.60
C ALA A 102 -15.66 -9.97 -27.22
N VAL A 103 -14.85 -9.66 -26.20
CA VAL A 103 -15.34 -9.37 -24.84
C VAL A 103 -15.82 -7.91 -24.71
N ALA A 104 -15.32 -7.00 -25.56
CA ALA A 104 -15.70 -5.59 -25.54
C ALA A 104 -17.02 -5.30 -26.28
N GLY A 105 -17.42 -6.13 -27.25
CA GLY A 105 -18.59 -5.91 -28.10
C GLY A 105 -19.95 -6.08 -27.40
N ASP A 106 -20.01 -6.82 -26.30
CA ASP A 106 -21.26 -7.18 -25.60
C ASP A 106 -21.37 -6.59 -24.18
N ALA A 107 -20.45 -5.69 -23.82
CA ALA A 107 -20.42 -5.09 -22.50
C ALA A 107 -21.53 -4.05 -22.36
N ALA A 108 -22.62 -4.44 -21.67
CA ALA A 108 -23.66 -3.53 -21.20
C ALA A 108 -23.03 -2.24 -20.63
N PRO A 109 -23.55 -1.05 -20.98
CA PRO A 109 -22.95 0.23 -20.61
C PRO A 109 -22.69 0.27 -19.09
N PRO A 110 -21.62 0.96 -18.65
CA PRO A 110 -21.27 1.02 -17.25
C PRO A 110 -22.52 1.41 -16.46
N ALA A 111 -22.82 0.68 -15.38
CA ALA A 111 -23.92 1.03 -14.50
C ALA A 111 -23.70 2.47 -14.05
N GLN A 112 -24.45 3.39 -14.67
CA GLN A 112 -24.25 4.81 -14.46
C GLN A 112 -24.52 5.08 -12.98
N ARG A 113 -23.65 5.87 -12.34
CA ARG A 113 -23.91 6.31 -10.97
C ARG A 113 -25.33 6.87 -10.94
N PRO A 114 -26.17 6.47 -9.97
CA PRO A 114 -27.51 7.02 -9.87
C PRO A 114 -27.40 8.55 -9.79
N SER A 115 -28.19 9.24 -10.61
CA SER A 115 -28.23 10.71 -10.66
C SER A 115 -28.83 11.34 -9.38
N GLY A 116 -29.44 10.52 -8.51
CA GLY A 116 -30.02 10.91 -7.23
C GLY A 116 -29.58 10.03 -6.06
N ALA A 117 -30.44 9.92 -5.04
CA ALA A 117 -30.16 9.10 -3.87
C ALA A 117 -29.99 7.61 -4.22
N ALA A 118 -29.10 6.93 -3.50
CA ALA A 118 -28.87 5.50 -3.68
C ALA A 118 -30.18 4.70 -3.47
N PRO A 119 -30.47 3.71 -4.32
CA PRO A 119 -31.64 2.85 -4.18
C PRO A 119 -31.78 2.22 -2.78
N PRO A 120 -33.01 1.95 -2.29
CA PRO A 120 -33.24 1.39 -0.96
C PRO A 120 -32.46 0.09 -0.68
N GLU A 121 -32.29 -0.77 -1.69
CA GLU A 121 -31.53 -2.01 -1.59
C GLU A 121 -30.01 -1.77 -1.49
N TRP A 122 -29.48 -0.72 -2.12
CA TRP A 122 -28.09 -0.30 -1.94
C TRP A 122 -27.87 0.25 -0.55
N ARG A 123 -28.82 1.05 -0.03
CA ARG A 123 -28.78 1.57 1.34
C ARG A 123 -28.79 0.44 2.37
N ARG A 124 -29.65 -0.58 2.19
CA ARG A 124 -29.65 -1.78 3.05
C ARG A 124 -28.35 -2.56 2.97
N ALA A 125 -27.78 -2.72 1.78
CA ALA A 125 -26.47 -3.37 1.60
C ALA A 125 -25.35 -2.58 2.28
N ALA A 126 -25.33 -1.25 2.13
CA ALA A 126 -24.37 -0.36 2.76
C ALA A 126 -24.50 -0.38 4.30
N ALA A 127 -25.72 -0.41 4.84
CA ALA A 127 -25.96 -0.53 6.27
C ALA A 127 -25.42 -1.85 6.83
N ARG A 128 -25.65 -2.97 6.14
CA ARG A 128 -25.05 -4.27 6.50
C ARG A 128 -23.52 -4.22 6.46
N GLN A 129 -22.95 -3.61 5.42
CA GLN A 129 -21.50 -3.45 5.28
C GLN A 129 -20.91 -2.60 6.41
N ALA A 130 -21.60 -1.51 6.80
CA ALA A 130 -21.19 -0.65 7.90
C ALA A 130 -21.27 -1.38 9.24
N ALA A 131 -22.33 -2.16 9.48
CA ALA A 131 -22.48 -2.97 10.69
C ALA A 131 -21.40 -4.05 10.79
N GLN A 132 -21.11 -4.75 9.69
CA GLN A 132 -20.02 -5.74 9.62
C GLN A 132 -18.65 -5.11 9.85
N LEU A 133 -18.41 -3.94 9.26
CA LEU A 133 -17.18 -3.19 9.47
C LEU A 133 -17.03 -2.77 10.93
N ALA A 134 -18.08 -2.18 11.53
CA ALA A 134 -18.09 -1.78 12.92
C ALA A 134 -17.84 -2.97 13.86
N ALA A 135 -18.52 -4.10 13.63
CA ALA A 135 -18.34 -5.32 14.41
C ALA A 135 -16.91 -5.87 14.31
N GLY A 136 -16.37 -5.96 13.10
CA GLY A 136 -14.99 -6.42 12.88
C GLY A 136 -13.95 -5.51 13.54
N LEU A 137 -14.11 -4.19 13.44
CA LEU A 137 -13.24 -3.22 14.09
C LEU A 137 -13.39 -3.22 15.61
N ALA A 138 -14.61 -3.42 16.12
CA ALA A 138 -14.85 -3.54 17.56
C ALA A 138 -14.16 -4.78 18.12
N ALA A 139 -14.25 -5.92 17.45
CA ALA A 139 -13.53 -7.13 17.82
C ALA A 139 -12.00 -6.95 17.74
N LEU A 140 -11.52 -6.13 16.82
CA LEU A 140 -10.09 -5.92 16.60
C LEU A 140 -9.46 -4.89 17.55
N ILE A 141 -10.21 -3.89 17.99
CA ILE A 141 -9.70 -2.72 18.73
C ILE A 141 -10.37 -2.57 20.10
N LEU A 142 -11.70 -2.60 20.17
CA LEU A 142 -12.43 -2.32 21.41
C LEU A 142 -12.44 -3.54 22.35
N LEU A 143 -12.60 -4.75 21.80
CA LEU A 143 -12.56 -5.99 22.57
C LEU A 143 -11.23 -6.18 23.33
N PRO A 144 -10.04 -6.13 22.69
CA PRO A 144 -8.79 -6.24 23.43
C PRO A 144 -8.55 -5.08 24.41
N ALA A 145 -9.13 -3.89 24.16
CA ALA A 145 -9.09 -2.79 25.12
C ALA A 145 -9.96 -3.06 26.35
N ALA A 146 -11.14 -3.66 26.17
CA ALA A 146 -12.03 -4.07 27.27
C ALA A 146 -11.41 -5.14 28.18
N MET A 147 -10.47 -5.92 27.66
CA MET A 147 -9.72 -6.94 28.43
C MET A 147 -8.64 -6.34 29.35
N VAL A 148 -8.34 -5.04 29.24
CA VAL A 148 -7.37 -4.35 30.10
C VAL A 148 -8.13 -3.50 31.12
N PRO A 149 -7.76 -3.51 32.41
CA PRO A 149 -8.38 -2.66 33.43
C PRO A 149 -8.39 -1.19 32.99
N LEU A 150 -9.57 -0.55 33.03
CA LEU A 150 -9.80 0.83 32.58
C LEU A 150 -9.43 1.11 31.10
N GLY A 151 -9.25 0.08 30.27
CA GLY A 151 -8.79 0.24 28.89
C GLY A 151 -9.77 1.03 28.01
N LEU A 152 -11.08 0.82 28.18
CA LEU A 152 -12.12 1.57 27.46
C LEU A 152 -12.32 3.00 27.97
N SER A 153 -11.81 3.33 29.17
CA SER A 153 -11.81 4.69 29.70
C SER A 153 -10.75 5.56 29.02
N SER A 154 -9.76 4.96 28.36
CA SER A 154 -8.80 5.68 27.54
C SER A 154 -9.47 6.19 26.24
N PRO A 155 -9.20 7.43 25.79
CA PRO A 155 -9.70 7.90 24.49
C PRO A 155 -9.04 7.20 23.30
N ARG A 156 -7.86 6.60 23.50
CA ARG A 156 -7.03 6.06 22.41
C ARG A 156 -7.72 4.93 21.62
N PRO A 157 -8.28 3.87 22.23
CA PRO A 157 -9.02 2.84 21.48
C PRO A 157 -10.17 3.39 20.65
N TRP A 158 -10.90 4.40 21.16
CA TRP A 158 -12.01 5.04 20.46
C TRP A 158 -11.54 5.86 19.26
N LEU A 159 -10.46 6.64 19.41
CA LEU A 159 -9.87 7.38 18.29
C LEU A 159 -9.34 6.44 17.21
N LEU A 160 -8.70 5.33 17.60
CA LEU A 160 -8.23 4.31 16.66
C LEU A 160 -9.39 3.63 15.93
N PHE A 161 -10.46 3.28 16.66
CA PHE A 161 -11.68 2.72 16.08
C PHE A 161 -12.30 3.69 15.08
N ALA A 162 -12.47 4.96 15.44
CA ALA A 162 -13.04 5.99 14.56
C ALA A 162 -12.17 6.21 13.31
N ALA A 163 -10.85 6.29 13.46
CA ALA A 163 -9.92 6.44 12.35
C ALA A 163 -9.96 5.25 11.39
N TYR A 164 -9.97 4.01 11.91
CA TYR A 164 -10.10 2.81 11.10
C TYR A 164 -11.46 2.74 10.41
N PHE A 165 -12.54 3.08 11.11
CA PHE A 165 -13.87 3.10 10.54
C PHE A 165 -13.93 4.09 9.37
N ALA A 166 -13.46 5.33 9.55
CA ALA A 166 -13.41 6.34 8.50
C ALA A 166 -12.56 5.88 7.30
N PHE A 167 -11.40 5.28 7.57
CA PHE A 167 -10.51 4.73 6.54
C PHE A 167 -11.23 3.69 5.67
N PHE A 168 -11.82 2.64 6.27
CA PHE A 168 -12.43 1.54 5.53
C PHE A 168 -13.82 1.86 5.00
N ALA A 169 -14.59 2.73 5.65
CA ALA A 169 -15.96 3.08 5.25
C ALA A 169 -16.01 3.71 3.86
N ARG A 170 -14.96 4.43 3.45
CA ARG A 170 -14.90 5.03 2.12
C ARG A 170 -14.85 3.99 1.00
N GLY A 171 -13.97 3.00 1.09
CA GLY A 171 -13.83 1.93 0.09
C GLY A 171 -14.94 0.87 0.15
N SER A 172 -15.58 0.68 1.30
CA SER A 172 -16.61 -0.36 1.47
C SER A 172 -18.04 0.18 1.46
N VAL A 173 -18.38 1.09 2.38
CA VAL A 173 -19.75 1.60 2.56
C VAL A 173 -20.10 2.63 1.50
N ARG A 174 -19.28 3.68 1.34
CA ARG A 174 -19.52 4.73 0.33
C ARG A 174 -19.47 4.14 -1.08
N ARG A 175 -18.56 3.21 -1.35
CA ARG A 175 -18.53 2.47 -2.61
C ARG A 175 -19.87 1.79 -2.89
N VAL A 176 -20.43 1.05 -1.93
CA VAL A 176 -21.73 0.37 -2.13
C VAL A 176 -22.86 1.37 -2.38
N LEU A 177 -22.84 2.52 -1.71
CA LEU A 177 -23.81 3.59 -1.96
C LEU A 177 -23.69 4.21 -3.36
N LEU A 178 -22.49 4.23 -3.95
CA LEU A 178 -22.23 4.87 -5.25
C LEU A 178 -22.29 3.90 -6.44
N HIS A 179 -21.94 2.63 -6.22
CA HIS A 179 -21.69 1.65 -7.28
C HIS A 179 -22.45 0.33 -7.08
N GLY A 180 -23.31 0.25 -6.06
CA GLY A 180 -24.10 -0.93 -5.76
C GLY A 180 -23.35 -2.03 -4.99
N PRO A 181 -24.05 -3.15 -4.70
CA PRO A 181 -23.52 -4.25 -3.90
C PRO A 181 -22.23 -4.86 -4.47
N LEU A 182 -21.37 -5.37 -3.58
CA LEU A 182 -20.19 -6.12 -3.97
C LEU A 182 -20.54 -7.45 -4.64
N ALA A 183 -19.61 -8.00 -5.40
CA ALA A 183 -19.73 -9.32 -6.00
C ALA A 183 -20.07 -10.40 -4.95
N ARG A 184 -20.75 -11.46 -5.39
CA ARG A 184 -21.11 -12.58 -4.52
C ARG A 184 -19.85 -13.31 -4.03
N PRO A 185 -19.81 -13.82 -2.78
CA PRO A 185 -18.66 -14.59 -2.29
C PRO A 185 -18.28 -15.80 -3.13
N SER A 186 -19.21 -16.38 -3.88
CA SER A 186 -18.97 -17.52 -4.78
C SER A 186 -18.14 -17.16 -6.01
N ALA A 187 -18.15 -15.90 -6.43
CA ALA A 187 -17.36 -15.40 -7.57
C ALA A 187 -15.94 -14.96 -7.14
N ASP A 188 -15.67 -14.88 -5.84
CA ASP A 188 -14.42 -14.39 -5.29
C ASP A 188 -13.29 -15.41 -5.49
N ALA A 189 -12.33 -15.12 -6.36
CA ALA A 189 -11.20 -16.02 -6.63
C ALA A 189 -10.38 -16.29 -5.37
N GLN A 190 -10.40 -15.38 -4.38
CA GLN A 190 -9.75 -15.58 -3.09
C GLN A 190 -10.41 -16.69 -2.25
N ARG A 191 -11.65 -17.07 -2.57
CA ARG A 191 -12.43 -18.11 -1.86
C ARG A 191 -12.59 -19.39 -2.67
N ALA A 192 -12.00 -19.47 -3.86
CA ALA A 192 -12.22 -20.57 -4.80
C ALA A 192 -11.77 -21.95 -4.27
N THR A 193 -10.72 -22.01 -3.45
CA THR A 193 -10.18 -23.28 -2.93
C THR A 193 -10.29 -23.38 -1.40
N PRO A 194 -10.39 -24.59 -0.82
CA PRO A 194 -10.38 -24.75 0.64
C PRO A 194 -9.11 -24.19 1.28
N ARG A 195 -7.95 -24.35 0.62
CA ARG A 195 -6.67 -23.77 1.08
C ARG A 195 -6.71 -22.24 1.11
N ALA A 196 -7.26 -21.60 0.08
CA ALA A 196 -7.39 -20.14 0.04
C ALA A 196 -8.38 -19.62 1.11
N ARG A 197 -9.49 -20.34 1.34
CA ARG A 197 -10.43 -20.04 2.44
C ARG A 197 -9.77 -20.17 3.81
N ALA A 198 -8.99 -21.23 4.03
CA ALA A 198 -8.24 -21.43 5.26
C ALA A 198 -7.18 -20.33 5.47
N ALA A 199 -6.44 -19.96 4.42
CA ALA A 199 -5.46 -18.87 4.50
C ALA A 199 -6.11 -17.51 4.79
N LEU A 200 -7.27 -17.22 4.19
CA LEU A 200 -8.05 -16.03 4.50
C LEU A 200 -8.54 -16.04 5.96
N ALA A 201 -9.04 -17.19 6.44
CA ALA A 201 -9.49 -17.34 7.82
C ALA A 201 -8.32 -17.19 8.81
N ALA A 202 -7.17 -17.82 8.55
CA ALA A 202 -5.97 -17.68 9.37
C ALA A 202 -5.48 -16.23 9.41
N PHE A 203 -5.49 -15.52 8.28
CA PHE A 203 -5.15 -14.10 8.27
C PHE A 203 -6.13 -13.27 9.11
N ALA A 204 -7.44 -13.50 8.95
CA ALA A 204 -8.48 -12.74 9.66
C ALA A 204 -8.56 -13.06 11.16
N LEU A 205 -8.38 -14.31 11.56
CA LEU A 205 -8.60 -14.79 12.93
C LEU A 205 -7.33 -14.93 13.75
N LEU A 206 -6.14 -14.98 13.13
CA LEU A 206 -4.86 -15.08 13.83
C LEU A 206 -4.01 -13.85 13.57
N ALA A 207 -3.71 -13.57 12.29
CA ALA A 207 -2.76 -12.51 11.94
C ALA A 207 -3.29 -11.11 12.29
N MET A 208 -4.56 -10.80 11.97
CA MET A 208 -5.17 -9.51 12.29
C MET A 208 -5.24 -9.25 13.80
N PRO A 209 -5.76 -10.16 14.64
CA PRO A 209 -5.69 -10.00 16.09
C PRO A 209 -4.26 -9.81 16.59
N LEU A 210 -3.30 -10.63 16.13
CA LEU A 210 -1.91 -10.55 16.56
C LEU A 210 -1.31 -9.14 16.35
N ILE A 211 -1.52 -8.55 15.17
CA ILE A 211 -0.91 -7.25 14.84
C ILE A 211 -1.63 -6.06 15.50
N HIS A 212 -2.86 -6.22 16.01
CA HIS A 212 -3.62 -5.14 16.65
C HIS A 212 -3.64 -5.28 18.17
N TRP A 213 -3.92 -6.47 18.68
CA TRP A 213 -4.12 -6.72 20.10
C TRP A 213 -2.82 -6.53 20.88
N LEU A 214 -1.71 -7.11 20.41
CA LEU A 214 -0.42 -7.00 21.12
C LEU A 214 0.06 -5.55 21.33
N PRO A 215 0.18 -4.70 20.29
CA PRO A 215 0.62 -3.33 20.49
C PRO A 215 -0.39 -2.51 21.32
N LEU A 216 -1.69 -2.73 21.17
CA LEU A 216 -2.71 -2.01 21.95
C LEU A 216 -2.69 -2.41 23.42
N GLN A 217 -2.70 -3.70 23.72
CA GLN A 217 -2.64 -4.20 25.10
C GLN A 217 -1.35 -3.77 25.78
N ARG A 218 -0.20 -3.84 25.08
CA ARG A 218 1.07 -3.30 25.59
C ARG A 218 0.96 -1.82 25.93
N CYS A 219 0.33 -1.02 25.07
CA CYS A 219 0.11 0.41 25.31
C CYS A 219 -0.76 0.65 26.55
N LEU A 220 -1.89 -0.04 26.63
CA LEU A 220 -2.88 0.14 27.70
C LEU A 220 -2.37 -0.36 29.05
N TRP A 221 -1.68 -1.50 29.09
CA TRP A 221 -1.05 -2.01 30.32
C TRP A 221 0.03 -1.06 30.85
N ARG A 222 0.85 -0.47 29.97
CA ARG A 222 1.83 0.54 30.37
C ARG A 222 1.18 1.81 30.92
N ALA A 223 0.09 2.26 30.29
CA ALA A 223 -0.66 3.42 30.75
C ALA A 223 -1.33 3.15 32.11
N ALA A 224 -1.93 1.97 32.30
CA ALA A 224 -2.53 1.56 33.56
C ALA A 224 -1.48 1.47 34.70
N ALA A 225 -0.31 0.91 34.41
CA ALA A 225 0.79 0.83 35.39
C ALA A 225 1.31 2.22 35.79
N ALA A 226 1.49 3.14 34.84
CA ALA A 226 1.92 4.52 35.11
C ALA A 226 0.87 5.30 35.92
N ALA A 227 -0.42 5.10 35.63
CA ALA A 227 -1.49 5.70 36.41
C ALA A 227 -1.50 5.19 37.86
N ALA A 228 -1.18 3.91 38.07
CA ALA A 228 -1.10 3.30 39.40
C ALA A 228 0.13 3.78 40.20
N SER A 229 1.23 4.14 39.54
CA SER A 229 2.46 4.60 40.23
C SER A 229 2.47 6.09 40.57
N ALA A 230 1.38 6.83 40.28
CA ALA A 230 1.29 8.30 40.37
C ALA A 230 2.33 9.06 39.50
N ASP A 231 3.14 8.36 38.70
CA ASP A 231 4.00 8.92 37.66
C ASP A 231 3.18 9.22 36.40
N VAL A 232 2.15 10.05 36.51
CA VAL A 232 1.34 10.43 35.36
C VAL A 232 2.13 11.47 34.56
N PRO A 233 2.70 11.11 33.39
CA PRO A 233 3.30 12.12 32.53
C PRO A 233 2.18 13.06 32.09
N SER A 234 2.40 14.36 32.19
CA SER A 234 1.51 15.38 31.64
C SER A 234 1.16 15.02 30.20
N GLY A 235 -0.15 14.93 29.91
CA GLY A 235 -0.73 14.38 28.67
C GLY A 235 -0.46 15.17 27.39
N GLY A 236 0.81 15.27 27.00
CA GLY A 236 1.25 15.87 25.76
C GLY A 236 1.26 14.89 24.58
N LEU A 237 1.23 15.43 23.37
CA LEU A 237 1.45 14.66 22.15
C LEU A 237 2.90 14.17 22.10
N ALA A 238 3.11 12.86 22.09
CA ALA A 238 4.42 12.30 21.86
C ALA A 238 4.79 12.37 20.36
N LEU A 239 6.09 12.33 20.04
CA LEU A 239 6.54 12.17 18.66
C LEU A 239 5.91 10.95 17.98
N TYR A 240 5.68 9.87 18.74
CA TYR A 240 4.96 8.68 18.29
C TYR A 240 3.54 8.99 17.84
N ASP A 241 2.83 9.89 18.52
CA ASP A 241 1.46 10.27 18.13
C ASP A 241 1.46 11.08 16.83
N LEU A 242 2.41 12.01 16.67
CA LEU A 242 2.56 12.81 15.45
C LEU A 242 2.91 11.95 14.24
N VAL A 243 3.89 11.06 14.39
CA VAL A 243 4.30 10.11 13.33
C VAL A 243 3.14 9.16 13.01
N GLY A 244 2.50 8.58 14.03
CA GLY A 244 1.37 7.70 13.87
C GLY A 244 0.20 8.35 13.13
N ALA A 245 -0.18 9.56 13.53
CA ALA A 245 -1.24 10.34 12.87
C ALA A 245 -0.89 10.67 11.42
N ALA A 246 0.36 11.08 11.14
CA ALA A 246 0.82 11.35 9.78
C ALA A 246 0.78 10.11 8.88
N LEU A 247 1.15 8.94 9.41
CA LEU A 247 1.07 7.66 8.70
C LEU A 247 -0.39 7.27 8.41
N VAL A 248 -1.29 7.36 9.40
CA VAL A 248 -2.73 7.07 9.21
C VAL A 248 -3.36 8.03 8.21
N ALA A 249 -3.06 9.32 8.28
CA ALA A 249 -3.56 10.31 7.32
C ALA A 249 -3.04 10.05 5.90
N SER A 250 -1.77 9.68 5.76
CA SER A 250 -1.18 9.32 4.48
C SER A 250 -1.77 8.03 3.91
N ALA A 251 -2.03 7.04 4.77
CA ALA A 251 -2.73 5.81 4.41
C ALA A 251 -4.12 6.13 3.88
N ALA A 252 -4.91 6.94 4.60
CA ALA A 252 -6.25 7.34 4.19
C ALA A 252 -6.25 8.04 2.84
N LYS A 253 -5.36 9.03 2.64
CA LYS A 253 -5.24 9.73 1.35
C LYS A 253 -4.93 8.78 0.20
N LEU A 254 -3.95 7.89 0.37
CA LEU A 254 -3.58 6.91 -0.66
C LEU A 254 -4.73 5.94 -0.95
N ASN A 255 -5.36 5.41 0.09
CA ASN A 255 -6.46 4.46 -0.04
C ASN A 255 -7.65 5.11 -0.76
N TRP A 256 -8.05 6.30 -0.36
CA TRP A 256 -9.19 7.00 -0.93
C TRP A 256 -8.95 7.39 -2.37
N ALA A 257 -7.77 7.90 -2.71
CA ALA A 257 -7.39 8.18 -4.10
C ALA A 257 -7.41 6.92 -4.96
N ALA A 258 -6.90 5.79 -4.45
CA ALA A 258 -6.93 4.51 -5.17
C ALA A 258 -8.36 3.94 -5.30
N ALA A 259 -9.17 4.04 -4.25
CA ALA A 259 -10.56 3.58 -4.27
C ALA A 259 -11.43 4.42 -5.21
N ASP A 260 -11.23 5.75 -5.24
CA ASP A 260 -11.92 6.63 -6.17
C ASP A 260 -11.49 6.37 -7.62
N ALA A 261 -10.20 6.06 -7.87
CA ALA A 261 -9.70 5.67 -9.19
C ALA A 261 -10.29 4.33 -9.68
N LEU A 262 -10.46 3.35 -8.78
CA LEU A 262 -11.11 2.08 -9.11
C LEU A 262 -12.63 2.21 -9.30
N GLY A 263 -13.30 3.04 -8.52
CA GLY A 263 -14.76 3.19 -8.55
C GLY A 263 -15.49 1.85 -8.36
N ALA A 264 -16.26 1.44 -9.37
CA ALA A 264 -16.96 0.15 -9.37
C ALA A 264 -16.00 -1.06 -9.39
N GLY A 265 -14.75 -0.89 -9.79
CA GLY A 265 -13.72 -1.93 -9.74
C GLY A 265 -13.16 -2.21 -8.34
N TYR A 266 -13.48 -1.38 -7.33
CA TYR A 266 -13.14 -1.67 -5.94
C TYR A 266 -14.08 -2.77 -5.43
N ASP A 267 -13.73 -4.03 -5.64
CA ASP A 267 -14.57 -5.19 -5.31
C ASP A 267 -13.74 -6.33 -4.71
N ARG A 268 -14.35 -7.50 -4.58
CA ARG A 268 -13.68 -8.79 -4.34
C ARG A 268 -12.69 -9.11 -5.47
N VAL A 269 -11.94 -10.20 -5.33
CA VAL A 269 -11.00 -10.64 -6.37
C VAL A 269 -11.78 -11.26 -7.52
N VAL A 270 -12.31 -10.41 -8.40
CA VAL A 270 -13.10 -10.73 -9.59
C VAL A 270 -12.57 -9.94 -10.77
N ALA A 271 -12.81 -10.41 -11.99
CA ALA A 271 -12.45 -9.67 -13.20
C ALA A 271 -13.21 -8.33 -13.23
N PRO A 272 -12.52 -7.18 -13.18
CA PRO A 272 -13.18 -5.90 -13.29
C PRO A 272 -13.58 -5.66 -14.76
N LYS A 273 -14.54 -4.75 -14.98
CA LYS A 273 -14.97 -4.40 -16.35
C LYS A 273 -13.90 -3.64 -17.15
N GLN A 274 -13.03 -2.92 -16.45
CA GLN A 274 -12.00 -2.07 -17.05
C GLN A 274 -10.73 -2.12 -16.21
N LEU A 275 -9.58 -2.04 -16.87
CA LEU A 275 -8.28 -1.96 -16.23
C LEU A 275 -7.97 -0.49 -15.89
N VAL A 276 -7.69 -0.22 -14.61
CA VAL A 276 -7.30 1.12 -14.14
C VAL A 276 -5.78 1.20 -14.02
N THR A 277 -5.18 2.16 -14.73
CA THR A 277 -3.71 2.34 -14.80
C THR A 277 -3.27 3.77 -14.45
N THR A 278 -4.21 4.63 -14.02
CA THR A 278 -3.98 6.05 -13.76
C THR A 278 -3.98 6.36 -12.26
N GLY A 279 -3.53 7.57 -11.89
CA GLY A 279 -3.46 7.99 -10.50
C GLY A 279 -2.44 7.15 -9.71
N PRO A 280 -2.77 6.67 -8.49
CA PRO A 280 -1.87 5.82 -7.72
C PRO A 280 -1.43 4.54 -8.44
N TYR A 281 -2.24 4.02 -9.36
CA TYR A 281 -1.94 2.82 -10.15
C TYR A 281 -0.85 3.04 -11.20
N ALA A 282 -0.56 4.30 -11.57
CA ALA A 282 0.57 4.61 -12.45
C ALA A 282 1.92 4.46 -11.73
N LEU A 283 1.93 4.43 -10.39
CA LEU A 283 3.15 4.38 -9.57
C LEU A 283 3.44 2.97 -9.04
N VAL A 284 2.38 2.26 -8.63
CA VAL A 284 2.45 0.91 -8.05
C VAL A 284 1.22 0.10 -8.45
N GLN A 285 1.34 -1.22 -8.60
CA GLN A 285 0.22 -2.06 -9.02
C GLN A 285 -0.89 -2.20 -7.95
N HIS A 286 -0.52 -2.21 -6.67
CA HIS A 286 -1.47 -2.44 -5.56
C HIS A 286 -1.40 -1.33 -4.48
N PRO A 287 -1.76 -0.08 -4.81
CA PRO A 287 -1.69 1.05 -3.88
C PRO A 287 -2.59 0.88 -2.64
N ILE A 288 -3.70 0.17 -2.76
CA ILE A 288 -4.59 -0.16 -1.62
C ILE A 288 -3.87 -1.03 -0.59
N TYR A 289 -3.08 -2.01 -1.01
CA TYR A 289 -2.31 -2.85 -0.07
C TYR A 289 -1.19 -2.07 0.60
N GLY A 290 -0.51 -1.20 -0.15
CA GLY A 290 0.43 -0.24 0.43
C GLY A 290 -0.22 0.63 1.50
N SER A 291 -1.44 1.11 1.26
CA SER A 291 -2.20 1.90 2.24
C SER A 291 -2.55 1.13 3.52
N TYR A 292 -2.89 -0.16 3.43
CA TYR A 292 -3.15 -1.00 4.60
C TYR A 292 -1.90 -1.20 5.45
N MET A 293 -0.76 -1.46 4.81
CA MET A 293 0.52 -1.57 5.52
C MET A 293 0.88 -0.27 6.25
N LEU A 294 0.61 0.87 5.61
CA LEU A 294 0.85 2.20 6.20
C LEU A 294 -0.10 2.49 7.37
N LEU A 295 -1.38 2.09 7.25
CA LEU A 295 -2.36 2.18 8.34
C LEU A 295 -1.91 1.40 9.57
N PHE A 296 -1.47 0.15 9.38
CA PHE A 296 -1.05 -0.72 10.49
C PHE A 296 0.26 -0.25 11.13
N ALA A 297 1.19 0.31 10.34
CA ALA A 297 2.35 0.98 10.87
C ALA A 297 1.92 2.18 11.75
N GLY A 298 1.07 3.07 11.23
CA GLY A 298 0.52 4.20 11.96
C GLY A 298 -0.16 3.80 13.26
N TYR A 299 -0.95 2.71 13.25
CA TYR A 299 -1.56 2.12 14.45
C TYR A 299 -0.52 1.71 15.49
N CYS A 300 0.55 1.02 15.09
CA CYS A 300 1.63 0.63 16.02
C CYS A 300 2.33 1.84 16.64
N PHE A 301 2.51 2.92 15.87
CA PHE A 301 3.05 4.19 16.39
C PHE A 301 2.09 4.87 17.36
N LEU A 302 0.80 4.96 17.03
CA LEU A 302 -0.23 5.51 17.92
C LEU A 302 -0.38 4.69 19.21
N CYS A 303 -0.12 3.38 19.17
CA CYS A 303 -0.03 2.50 20.35
C CYS A 303 1.35 2.53 21.04
N HIS A 304 2.22 3.48 20.70
CA HIS A 304 3.57 3.66 21.29
C HIS A 304 4.39 2.35 21.29
N SER A 305 4.20 1.55 20.24
CA SER A 305 4.66 0.17 20.10
C SER A 305 5.28 -0.05 18.72
N ALA A 306 6.11 0.91 18.26
CA ALA A 306 6.69 0.91 16.92
C ALA A 306 7.43 -0.37 16.48
N PRO A 307 8.09 -1.17 17.36
CA PRO A 307 8.68 -2.44 16.94
C PRO A 307 7.66 -3.40 16.29
N PHE A 308 6.39 -3.35 16.69
CA PHE A 308 5.31 -4.15 16.09
C PHE A 308 4.95 -3.71 14.66
N ALA A 309 5.38 -2.52 14.21
CA ALA A 309 5.18 -2.08 12.84
C ALA A 309 5.95 -2.97 11.85
N LEU A 310 7.17 -3.42 12.21
CA LEU A 310 7.97 -4.32 11.37
C LEU A 310 7.32 -5.70 11.26
N LEU A 311 6.84 -6.25 12.39
CA LEU A 311 6.10 -7.51 12.40
C LEU A 311 4.83 -7.42 11.53
N SER A 312 4.07 -6.34 11.69
CA SER A 312 2.87 -6.07 10.89
C SER A 312 3.18 -5.98 9.41
N ALA A 313 4.25 -5.26 9.05
CA ALA A 313 4.71 -5.14 7.66
C ALA A 313 5.13 -6.49 7.07
N TRP A 314 5.84 -7.33 7.83
CA TRP A 314 6.26 -8.65 7.38
C TRP A 314 5.07 -9.58 7.11
N ILE A 315 4.14 -9.68 8.06
CA ILE A 315 2.91 -10.48 7.93
C ILE A 315 2.07 -10.01 6.74
N CYS A 316 1.86 -8.69 6.63
CA CYS A 316 1.04 -8.12 5.55
C CYS A 316 1.69 -8.30 4.18
N ARG A 317 3.01 -8.13 4.08
CA ARG A 317 3.74 -8.37 2.82
C ARG A 317 3.58 -9.81 2.35
N ALA A 318 3.71 -10.79 3.26
CA ALA A 318 3.54 -12.20 2.91
C ALA A 318 2.13 -12.49 2.37
N TYR A 319 1.11 -12.02 3.08
CA TYR A 319 -0.28 -12.22 2.70
C TYR A 319 -0.67 -11.48 1.41
N PHE A 320 -0.37 -10.18 1.31
CA PHE A 320 -0.72 -9.37 0.14
C PHE A 320 0.07 -9.78 -1.10
N LYS A 321 1.28 -10.33 -0.97
CA LYS A 321 2.01 -10.92 -2.11
C LYS A 321 1.29 -12.14 -2.68
N ALA A 322 0.75 -13.01 -1.83
CA ALA A 322 -0.05 -14.14 -2.30
C ALA A 322 -1.35 -13.67 -2.98
N ARG A 323 -2.01 -12.67 -2.38
CA ARG A 323 -3.24 -12.09 -2.93
C ARG A 323 -3.01 -11.35 -4.26
N ALA A 324 -1.95 -10.57 -4.37
CA ALA A 324 -1.55 -9.87 -5.59
C ALA A 324 -1.29 -10.84 -6.76
N ARG A 325 -0.71 -12.02 -6.50
CA ARG A 325 -0.53 -13.05 -7.53
C ARG A 325 -1.87 -13.61 -8.04
N LEU A 326 -2.85 -13.80 -7.16
CA LEU A 326 -4.19 -14.22 -7.55
C LEU A 326 -4.87 -13.14 -8.41
N GLU A 327 -4.76 -11.87 -8.00
CA GLU A 327 -5.28 -10.74 -8.78
C GLU A 327 -4.62 -10.62 -10.15
N ALA A 328 -3.30 -10.76 -10.22
CA ALA A 328 -2.57 -10.75 -11.48
C ALA A 328 -3.04 -11.87 -12.43
N GLY A 329 -3.33 -13.06 -11.90
CA GLY A 329 -3.92 -14.15 -12.69
C GLY A 329 -5.30 -13.81 -13.24
N VAL A 330 -6.18 -13.23 -12.41
CA VAL A 330 -7.52 -12.79 -12.83
C VAL A 330 -7.44 -11.66 -13.87
N LEU A 331 -6.54 -10.69 -13.68
CA LEU A 331 -6.35 -9.56 -14.59
C LEU A 331 -5.72 -10.00 -15.92
N SER A 332 -4.75 -10.92 -15.88
CA SER A 332 -4.15 -11.50 -17.08
C SER A 332 -5.19 -12.28 -17.89
N GLN A 333 -6.04 -13.07 -17.24
CA GLN A 333 -7.15 -13.76 -17.91
C GLN A 333 -8.19 -12.80 -18.51
N ALA A 334 -8.46 -11.68 -17.85
CA ALA A 334 -9.47 -10.71 -18.30
C ALA A 334 -8.97 -9.75 -19.39
N PHE A 335 -7.71 -9.33 -19.36
CA PHE A 335 -7.18 -8.24 -20.21
C PHE A 335 -5.96 -8.62 -21.05
N GLY A 336 -5.41 -9.83 -20.89
CA GLY A 336 -4.27 -10.34 -21.66
C GLY A 336 -3.10 -9.35 -21.75
N GLU A 337 -2.64 -9.10 -22.97
CA GLU A 337 -1.51 -8.21 -23.30
C GLU A 337 -1.66 -6.79 -22.73
N THR A 338 -2.89 -6.29 -22.58
CA THR A 338 -3.12 -4.95 -22.03
C THR A 338 -2.67 -4.87 -20.56
N TYR A 339 -2.98 -5.90 -19.77
CA TYR A 339 -2.52 -5.98 -18.39
C TYR A 339 -1.01 -6.24 -18.32
N GLU A 340 -0.48 -7.10 -19.19
CA GLU A 340 0.96 -7.41 -19.23
C GLU A 340 1.80 -6.17 -19.55
N GLY A 341 1.39 -5.39 -20.56
CA GLY A 341 2.02 -4.12 -20.90
C GLY A 341 1.96 -3.11 -19.74
N TYR A 342 0.87 -3.07 -19.00
CA TYR A 342 0.76 -2.26 -17.78
C TYR A 342 1.70 -2.74 -16.67
N ALA A 343 1.71 -4.05 -16.40
CA ALA A 343 2.54 -4.65 -15.35
C ALA A 343 4.04 -4.46 -15.64
N ALA A 344 4.45 -4.52 -16.91
CA ALA A 344 5.81 -4.24 -17.35
C ALA A 344 6.22 -2.77 -17.13
N ARG A 345 5.31 -1.82 -17.39
CA ARG A 345 5.56 -0.38 -17.13
C ARG A 345 5.56 -0.03 -15.64
N THR A 346 4.89 -0.83 -14.80
CA THR A 346 4.72 -0.58 -13.37
C THR A 346 5.24 -1.76 -12.55
N PRO A 347 6.56 -2.03 -12.51
CA PRO A 347 7.09 -3.23 -11.86
C PRO A 347 6.91 -3.26 -10.34
N LYS A 348 6.65 -2.10 -9.72
CA LYS A 348 6.57 -1.93 -8.27
C LYS A 348 5.21 -2.41 -7.75
N GLN A 349 5.22 -3.31 -6.76
CA GLN A 349 3.98 -3.93 -6.27
C GLN A 349 3.24 -3.11 -5.21
N PHE A 350 3.91 -2.72 -4.13
CA PHE A 350 3.23 -2.16 -2.94
C PHE A 350 3.74 -0.79 -2.52
N VAL A 351 5.05 -0.55 -2.61
CA VAL A 351 5.69 0.68 -2.18
C VAL A 351 6.52 1.21 -3.35
N PRO A 352 6.43 2.52 -3.70
CA PRO A 352 7.15 3.08 -4.84
C PRO A 352 8.68 2.97 -4.76
N TRP A 353 9.24 2.57 -3.62
CA TRP A 353 10.68 2.54 -3.34
C TRP A 353 11.20 1.13 -3.01
N VAL A 354 10.32 0.13 -2.90
CA VAL A 354 10.71 -1.26 -2.55
C VAL A 354 10.30 -2.16 -3.72
N ALA A 355 11.31 -2.78 -4.34
CA ALA A 355 11.15 -3.69 -5.47
C ALA A 355 10.49 -5.02 -5.07
#